data_AF-A0AAU9Z7Q6-F1
#
_entry.id   AF-A0AAU9Z7Q6-F1
#
_cell.length_a   1.000
_cell.length_b   1.000
_cell.length_c   1.000
_cell.angle_alpha   90.00
_cell.angle_beta   90.00
_cell.angle_gamma   90.00
#
_symmetry.space_group_name_H-M   'P 1'
#
loop_
_entity.id
_entity.type
_entity.pdbx_description
1 polymer ?
#
loop_
_entity_poly.entity_id
_entity_poly.type
_entity_poly.pdbx_seq_one_letter_code
_entity_poly.pdbx_strand_id
1 'polypeptide(L)'
;MKSMLPTVTLFVLVAVLQAQDDLPFLSEDNKLSGVWFVKAMVTQRNLAEKRKPVVMFPHRVTCPEQGTLEVRTTVLYEGQCIKVGFRFQRTEEPGQYTTFSGQMFYYIYELPVKDHYIMYMDNLSLEKKFQRGLLIGKCPEENLEALEEFKNFTQRKGFLQENIIVPEQRERCVPRHNSAHQDHNC
;
A
#
# COMPACT_ATOMS: atom_id res chain seq x y z
N MET A 1 -58.63 9.58 -39.31
CA MET A 1 -58.35 8.70 -38.15
C MET A 1 -57.11 7.88 -38.42
N LYS A 2 -56.28 7.69 -37.38
CA LYS A 2 -55.06 6.87 -37.27
C LYS A 2 -53.78 7.55 -37.75
N SER A 3 -52.67 7.51 -37.04
CA SER A 3 -52.35 7.30 -35.62
C SER A 3 -50.88 7.67 -35.56
N MET A 4 -50.51 8.72 -34.83
CA MET A 4 -49.11 9.06 -34.60
C MET A 4 -48.57 8.13 -33.50
N LEU A 5 -47.46 7.45 -33.77
CA LEU A 5 -46.67 6.73 -32.77
C LEU A 5 -45.23 7.21 -32.89
N PRO A 6 -44.72 8.01 -31.94
CA PRO A 6 -43.28 8.22 -31.82
C PRO A 6 -42.68 7.00 -31.12
N THR A 7 -41.82 6.26 -31.81
CA THR A 7 -40.93 5.26 -31.22
C THR A 7 -39.99 5.97 -30.24
N VAL A 8 -40.33 5.91 -28.96
CA VAL A 8 -39.44 6.33 -27.87
C VAL A 8 -38.39 5.22 -27.70
N THR A 9 -37.22 5.42 -28.30
CA THR A 9 -36.05 4.59 -28.10
C THR A 9 -35.55 4.83 -26.67
N LEU A 10 -35.85 3.90 -25.76
CA LEU A 10 -35.37 3.95 -24.37
C LEU A 10 -33.90 3.49 -24.34
N PHE A 11 -32.95 4.40 -24.58
CA PHE A 11 -31.54 4.17 -24.27
C PHE A 11 -31.34 4.33 -22.76
N VAL A 12 -31.45 3.23 -22.02
CA VAL A 12 -30.94 3.18 -20.65
C VAL A 12 -29.42 3.07 -20.75
N LEU A 13 -28.72 4.23 -20.73
CA LEU A 13 -27.31 4.24 -20.39
C LEU A 13 -27.19 3.86 -18.92
N VAL A 14 -26.87 2.59 -18.65
CA VAL A 14 -26.30 2.22 -17.37
C VAL A 14 -24.89 2.79 -17.35
N ALA A 15 -24.74 4.02 -16.88
CA ALA A 15 -23.45 4.55 -16.50
C ALA A 15 -22.96 3.71 -15.32
N VAL A 16 -22.11 2.71 -15.61
CA VAL A 16 -21.33 2.06 -14.56
C VAL A 16 -20.31 3.10 -14.12
N LEU A 17 -20.64 3.89 -13.10
CA LEU A 17 -19.64 4.64 -12.34
C LEU A 17 -18.75 3.60 -11.66
N GLN A 18 -17.68 3.18 -12.34
CA GLN A 18 -16.53 2.71 -11.60
C GLN A 18 -15.96 3.95 -10.91
N ALA A 19 -16.04 3.99 -9.58
CA ALA A 19 -15.27 4.97 -8.80
C ALA A 19 -13.79 4.68 -9.08
N GLN A 20 -13.21 5.35 -10.08
CA GLN A 20 -11.77 5.47 -10.20
C GLN A 20 -11.29 6.17 -8.93
N ASP A 21 -10.19 5.70 -8.34
CA ASP A 21 -9.65 6.37 -7.17
C ASP A 21 -9.31 7.82 -7.55
N ASP A 22 -9.81 8.78 -6.77
CA ASP A 22 -9.57 10.21 -7.02
C ASP A 22 -8.10 10.63 -6.80
N LEU A 23 -7.25 9.71 -6.35
CA LEU A 23 -5.85 9.98 -6.10
C LEU A 23 -5.02 9.76 -7.36
N PRO A 24 -4.12 10.71 -7.71
CA PRO A 24 -3.23 10.55 -8.84
C PRO A 24 -2.20 9.44 -8.55
N PHE A 25 -1.82 8.70 -9.60
CA PHE A 25 -0.68 7.80 -9.53
C PHE A 25 0.64 8.58 -9.42
N LEU A 26 1.67 7.91 -8.91
CA LEU A 26 3.03 8.45 -8.84
C LEU A 26 3.48 8.99 -10.19
N SER A 27 3.84 10.28 -10.24
CA SER A 27 4.24 10.92 -11.49
C SER A 27 5.69 10.60 -11.90
N GLU A 28 6.60 10.48 -10.92
CA GLU A 28 8.02 10.26 -11.14
C GLU A 28 8.62 9.31 -10.09
N ASP A 29 9.40 8.31 -10.55
CA ASP A 29 9.99 7.29 -9.67
C ASP A 29 10.97 7.87 -8.65
N ASN A 30 11.78 8.84 -9.09
CA ASN A 30 12.82 9.48 -8.29
C ASN A 30 12.29 10.09 -6.98
N LYS A 31 11.02 10.51 -6.92
CA LYS A 31 10.32 11.00 -5.71
C LYS A 31 10.33 9.95 -4.60
N LEU A 32 10.31 8.67 -4.96
CA LEU A 32 10.37 7.56 -4.01
C LEU A 32 11.78 7.22 -3.56
N SER A 33 12.86 7.80 -4.10
CA SER A 33 14.20 7.50 -3.62
C SER A 33 14.38 7.91 -2.15
N GLY A 34 14.99 7.04 -1.34
CA GLY A 34 15.30 7.31 0.07
C GLY A 34 14.66 6.35 1.06
N VAL A 35 14.51 6.79 2.31
CA VAL A 35 13.97 5.97 3.41
C VAL A 35 12.50 6.32 3.65
N TRP A 36 11.68 5.29 3.89
CA TRP A 36 10.25 5.40 4.10
C TRP A 36 9.79 4.56 5.28
N PHE A 37 8.83 5.09 6.03
CA PHE A 37 8.24 4.47 7.20
C PHE A 37 6.80 4.06 6.91
N VAL A 38 6.43 2.82 7.26
CA VAL A 38 5.04 2.35 7.16
C VAL A 38 4.25 2.90 8.33
N LYS A 39 3.30 3.79 8.04
CA LYS A 39 2.49 4.51 9.04
C LYS A 39 1.20 3.80 9.36
N ALA A 40 0.59 3.17 8.36
CA ALA A 40 -0.60 2.35 8.52
C ALA A 40 -0.60 1.25 7.45
N MET A 41 -1.28 0.16 7.75
CA MET A 41 -1.53 -0.91 6.79
C MET A 41 -2.93 -1.47 6.93
N VAL A 42 -3.45 -2.02 5.83
CA VAL A 42 -4.72 -2.73 5.82
C VAL A 42 -4.59 -3.99 4.97
N THR A 43 -5.27 -5.05 5.37
CA THR A 43 -5.43 -6.28 4.58
C THR A 43 -6.88 -6.71 4.58
N GLN A 44 -7.30 -7.46 3.55
CA GLN A 44 -8.68 -7.97 3.50
C GLN A 44 -9.03 -8.86 4.70
N ARG A 45 -8.04 -9.60 5.21
CA ARG A 45 -8.19 -10.43 6.41
C ARG A 45 -8.00 -9.57 7.65
N ASN A 46 -8.82 -9.83 8.66
CA ASN A 46 -8.64 -9.26 9.98
C ASN A 46 -7.35 -9.85 10.60
N LEU A 47 -6.30 -9.03 10.67
CA LEU A 47 -5.07 -9.37 11.39
C LEU A 47 -5.16 -8.98 12.88
N ALA A 48 -6.14 -8.16 13.26
CA ALA A 48 -6.37 -7.72 14.63
C ALA A 48 -6.81 -8.87 15.56
N GLU A 49 -7.45 -9.92 15.03
CA GLU A 49 -7.72 -11.17 15.77
C GLU A 49 -6.45 -11.79 16.38
N LYS A 50 -5.27 -11.54 15.81
CA LYS A 50 -4.00 -12.10 16.31
C LYS A 50 -3.38 -11.32 17.48
N ARG A 51 -3.97 -10.22 17.96
CA ARG A 51 -3.60 -9.43 19.16
C ARG A 51 -2.12 -9.03 19.34
N LYS A 52 -1.24 -9.32 18.39
CA LYS A 52 0.19 -8.99 18.47
C LYS A 52 0.44 -7.71 17.67
N PRO A 53 1.16 -6.73 18.24
CA PRO A 53 1.62 -5.58 17.48
C PRO A 53 2.36 -6.03 16.22
N VAL A 54 1.98 -5.47 15.08
CA VAL A 54 2.73 -5.66 13.84
C VAL A 54 3.94 -4.75 13.91
N VAL A 55 5.15 -5.32 13.85
CA VAL A 55 6.39 -4.54 13.85
C VAL A 55 6.81 -4.27 12.40
N MET A 56 7.12 -3.03 12.08
CA MET A 56 7.62 -2.61 10.76
C MET A 56 8.97 -1.90 10.88
N PHE A 57 9.81 -2.10 9.87
CA PHE A 57 11.12 -1.47 9.76
C PHE A 57 11.16 -0.52 8.55
N PRO A 58 12.00 0.52 8.57
CA PRO A 58 12.12 1.45 7.46
C PRO A 58 12.47 0.76 6.15
N HIS A 59 11.80 1.17 5.08
CA HIS A 59 12.03 0.68 3.73
C HIS A 59 13.00 1.64 3.05
N ARG A 60 14.14 1.14 2.58
CA ARG A 60 15.04 1.89 1.72
C ARG A 60 14.67 1.62 0.27
N VAL A 61 14.29 2.67 -0.43
CA VAL A 61 13.91 2.62 -1.83
C VAL A 61 14.99 3.28 -2.68
N THR A 62 15.38 2.62 -3.76
CA THR A 62 16.30 3.14 -4.77
C THR A 62 15.68 2.98 -6.15
N CYS A 63 15.97 3.93 -7.05
CA CYS A 63 15.46 3.93 -8.43
C CYS A 63 16.67 3.84 -9.38
N PRO A 64 17.23 2.64 -9.60
CA PRO A 64 18.50 2.49 -10.33
C PRO A 64 18.37 2.87 -11.81
N GLU A 65 17.20 2.64 -12.39
CA GLU A 65 16.86 2.89 -13.80
C GLU A 65 15.42 3.41 -13.85
N GLN A 66 15.07 4.12 -14.93
CA GLN A 66 13.70 4.59 -15.14
C GLN A 66 12.73 3.41 -15.16
N GLY A 67 11.62 3.50 -14.42
CA GLY A 67 10.63 2.44 -14.30
C GLY A 67 11.05 1.29 -13.35
N THR A 68 12.22 1.34 -12.71
CA THR A 68 12.64 0.33 -11.74
C THR A 68 12.65 0.89 -10.33
N LEU A 69 11.99 0.19 -9.40
CA LEU A 69 12.10 0.45 -7.96
C LEU A 69 12.73 -0.77 -7.28
N GLU A 70 13.73 -0.54 -6.43
CA GLU A 70 14.26 -1.55 -5.51
C GLU A 70 13.94 -1.14 -4.08
N VAL A 71 13.24 -2.00 -3.35
CA VAL A 71 12.88 -1.80 -1.96
C VAL A 71 13.63 -2.80 -1.11
N ARG A 72 14.43 -2.30 -0.17
CA ARG A 72 15.14 -3.11 0.82
C ARG A 72 14.56 -2.84 2.19
N THR A 73 14.24 -3.89 2.92
CA THR A 73 13.71 -3.80 4.29
C THR A 73 14.18 -4.98 5.13
N THR A 74 13.84 -4.98 6.41
CA THR A 74 14.04 -6.09 7.33
C THR A 74 12.69 -6.61 7.79
N VAL A 75 12.58 -7.91 7.99
CA VAL A 75 11.40 -8.58 8.56
C VAL A 75 11.84 -9.29 9.83
N LEU A 76 11.06 -9.13 10.90
CA LEU A 76 11.20 -9.92 12.12
C LEU A 76 10.28 -11.16 11.99
N TYR A 77 10.87 -12.32 11.72
CA TYR A 77 10.14 -13.57 11.57
C TYR A 77 10.70 -14.60 12.56
N GLU A 78 9.84 -15.18 13.39
CA GLU A 78 10.22 -16.17 14.43
C GLU A 78 11.40 -15.73 15.33
N GLY A 79 11.51 -14.41 15.59
CA GLY A 79 12.57 -13.84 16.42
C GLY A 79 13.90 -13.60 15.69
N GLN A 80 13.97 -13.88 14.39
CA GLN A 80 15.13 -13.62 13.53
C GLN A 80 14.91 -12.36 12.67
N CYS A 81 16.01 -11.64 12.42
CA CYS A 81 16.03 -10.46 11.58
C CYS A 81 16.47 -10.85 10.16
N ILE A 82 15.52 -10.87 9.22
CA ILE A 82 15.75 -11.28 7.84
C ILE A 82 15.76 -10.05 6.96
N LYS A 83 16.86 -9.78 6.25
CA LYS A 83 16.92 -8.72 5.24
C LYS A 83 16.27 -9.23 3.96
N VAL A 84 15.34 -8.46 3.42
CA VAL A 84 14.61 -8.80 2.19
C VAL A 84 14.71 -7.65 1.20
N GLY A 85 14.77 -8.00 -0.08
CA GLY A 85 14.82 -7.07 -1.20
C GLY A 85 13.74 -7.42 -2.21
N PHE A 86 13.03 -6.41 -2.70
CA PHE A 86 12.01 -6.53 -3.72
C PHE A 86 12.37 -5.62 -4.88
N ARG A 87 12.37 -6.17 -6.10
CA ARG A 87 12.51 -5.37 -7.32
C ARG A 87 11.16 -5.29 -8.00
N PHE A 88 10.73 -4.06 -8.27
CA PHE A 88 9.50 -3.73 -8.96
C PHE A 88 9.84 -3.13 -10.32
N GLN A 89 9.06 -3.48 -11.32
CA GLN A 89 9.17 -2.99 -12.69
C GLN A 89 7.86 -2.30 -13.07
N ARG A 90 7.94 -1.06 -13.51
CA ARG A 90 6.79 -0.32 -14.03
C ARG A 90 6.24 -1.04 -15.25
N THR A 91 4.92 -1.12 -15.34
CA THR A 91 4.21 -1.70 -16.47
C THR A 91 3.79 -0.63 -17.47
N GLU A 92 3.14 -1.03 -18.56
CA GLU A 92 2.51 -0.10 -19.49
C GLU A 92 1.27 0.59 -18.87
N GLU A 93 0.61 -0.08 -17.93
CA GLU A 93 -0.51 0.49 -17.17
C GLU A 93 -0.06 1.63 -16.24
N PRO A 94 -0.74 2.80 -16.26
CA PRO A 94 -0.37 3.94 -15.44
C PRO A 94 -0.31 3.63 -13.95
N GLY A 95 0.79 4.04 -13.30
CA GLY A 95 0.99 3.88 -11.86
C GLY A 95 1.17 2.46 -11.36
N GLN A 96 1.12 1.47 -12.26
CA GLN A 96 1.26 0.06 -11.93
C GLN A 96 2.73 -0.40 -12.04
N TYR A 97 3.10 -1.23 -11.08
CA TYR A 97 4.37 -1.93 -11.00
C TYR A 97 4.11 -3.42 -10.81
N THR A 98 5.05 -4.24 -11.23
CA THR A 98 5.00 -5.68 -11.05
C THR A 98 6.29 -6.22 -10.44
N THR A 99 6.18 -7.35 -9.75
CA THR A 99 7.32 -8.14 -9.27
C THR A 99 7.02 -9.64 -9.47
N PHE A 100 8.02 -10.50 -9.21
CA PHE A 100 7.95 -11.95 -9.45
C PHE A 100 7.44 -12.30 -10.85
N SER A 101 7.96 -11.62 -11.88
CA SER A 101 7.63 -11.88 -13.28
C SER A 101 6.13 -11.78 -13.61
N GLY A 102 5.43 -10.75 -13.11
CA GLY A 102 4.02 -10.53 -13.44
C GLY A 102 3.03 -11.15 -12.45
N GLN A 103 3.48 -11.79 -11.38
CA GLN A 103 2.60 -12.49 -10.44
C GLN A 103 1.95 -11.56 -9.40
N MET A 104 2.57 -10.41 -9.11
CA MET A 104 2.04 -9.46 -8.14
C MET A 104 2.09 -8.05 -8.69
N PHE A 105 0.95 -7.34 -8.59
CA PHE A 105 0.80 -5.97 -9.06
C PHE A 105 0.69 -5.01 -7.88
N TYR A 106 1.34 -3.87 -8.04
CA TYR A 106 1.42 -2.80 -7.07
C TYR A 106 1.06 -1.49 -7.75
N TYR A 107 0.35 -0.63 -7.04
CA TYR A 107 -0.05 0.69 -7.47
C TYR A 107 0.44 1.67 -6.43
N ILE A 108 1.04 2.77 -6.88
CA ILE A 108 1.53 3.82 -5.98
C ILE A 108 0.77 5.10 -6.28
N TYR A 109 0.04 5.58 -5.28
CA TYR A 109 -0.77 6.79 -5.35
C TYR A 109 -0.08 7.92 -4.58
N GLU A 110 -0.05 9.12 -5.17
CA GLU A 110 0.33 10.33 -4.44
C GLU A 110 -0.83 10.78 -3.56
N LEU A 111 -0.48 11.34 -2.39
CA LEU A 111 -1.45 11.97 -1.50
C LEU A 111 -1.37 13.50 -1.64
N PRO A 112 -2.47 14.21 -1.35
CA PRO A 112 -2.43 15.67 -1.20
C PRO A 112 -1.60 16.11 0.02
N VAL A 113 -1.10 15.15 0.82
CA VAL A 113 -0.20 15.37 1.94
C VAL A 113 1.23 15.12 1.50
N LYS A 114 2.06 16.17 1.56
CA LYS A 114 3.47 16.13 1.15
C LYS A 114 4.21 14.97 1.82
N ASP A 115 5.12 14.33 1.07
CA ASP A 115 6.01 13.27 1.56
C ASP A 115 5.28 12.03 2.10
N HIS A 116 4.04 11.80 1.62
CA HIS A 116 3.24 10.61 1.91
C HIS A 116 2.68 10.00 0.63
N TYR A 117 2.61 8.67 0.61
CA TYR A 117 2.12 7.89 -0.54
C TYR A 117 1.32 6.70 -0.05
N ILE A 118 0.43 6.20 -0.90
CA ILE A 118 -0.23 4.91 -0.70
C ILE A 118 0.38 3.90 -1.66
N MET A 119 0.88 2.79 -1.12
CA MET A 119 1.26 1.60 -1.89
C MET A 119 0.17 0.55 -1.72
N TYR A 120 -0.57 0.29 -2.79
CA TYR A 120 -1.64 -0.69 -2.84
C TYR A 120 -1.18 -1.89 -3.67
N MET A 121 -1.47 -3.09 -3.20
CA MET A 121 -1.17 -4.33 -3.89
C MET A 121 -2.46 -5.07 -4.17
N ASP A 122 -2.61 -5.50 -5.42
CA ASP A 122 -3.69 -6.35 -5.87
C ASP A 122 -3.08 -7.63 -6.45
N ASN A 123 -3.50 -8.78 -5.92
CA ASN A 123 -3.13 -10.06 -6.50
C ASN A 123 -4.34 -10.65 -7.22
N LEU A 124 -4.25 -10.72 -8.55
CA LEU A 124 -5.26 -11.27 -9.44
C LEU A 124 -5.29 -12.81 -9.48
N SER A 125 -4.41 -13.51 -8.73
CA SER A 125 -4.41 -14.98 -8.78
C SER A 125 -5.74 -15.56 -8.28
N LEU A 126 -6.31 -16.44 -9.10
CA LEU A 126 -7.71 -16.90 -9.11
C LEU A 126 -8.18 -17.61 -7.82
N GLU A 127 -7.27 -18.01 -6.93
CA GLU A 127 -7.64 -18.84 -5.78
C GLU A 127 -7.87 -18.05 -4.49
N LYS A 128 -7.18 -16.92 -4.26
CA LYS A 128 -7.31 -16.09 -3.04
C LYS A 128 -7.02 -14.63 -3.34
N LYS A 129 -8.06 -13.79 -3.31
CA LYS A 129 -7.91 -12.32 -3.32
C LYS A 129 -7.04 -11.90 -2.13
N PHE A 130 -5.82 -11.45 -2.40
CA PHE A 130 -4.90 -10.91 -1.40
C PHE A 130 -4.65 -9.45 -1.75
N GLN A 131 -5.49 -8.58 -1.18
CA GLN A 131 -5.36 -7.14 -1.31
C GLN A 131 -4.75 -6.56 -0.04
N ARG A 132 -3.84 -5.60 -0.24
CA ARG A 132 -3.15 -4.92 0.85
C ARG A 132 -2.93 -3.45 0.51
N GLY A 133 -3.15 -2.58 1.48
CA GLY A 133 -2.78 -1.16 1.40
C GLY A 133 -1.71 -0.82 2.43
N LEU A 134 -0.80 0.07 2.06
CA LEU A 134 0.18 0.68 2.95
C LEU A 134 0.12 2.20 2.80
N LEU A 135 0.07 2.90 3.93
CA LEU A 135 0.44 4.31 4.00
C LEU A 135 1.92 4.40 4.35
N ILE A 136 2.70 5.07 3.52
CA ILE A 136 4.12 5.34 3.78
C ILE A 136 4.38 6.84 3.87
N GLY A 137 5.37 7.23 4.67
CA GLY A 137 5.86 8.61 4.70
C GLY A 137 7.35 8.72 5.04
N LYS A 138 7.94 9.89 4.78
CA LYS A 138 9.38 10.13 4.95
C LYS A 138 9.87 10.11 6.40
N CYS A 139 9.05 10.57 7.33
CA CYS A 139 9.40 10.63 8.76
C CYS A 139 8.55 9.62 9.55
N PRO A 140 9.00 9.14 10.72
CA PRO A 140 8.26 8.14 11.49
C PRO A 140 6.99 8.70 12.17
N GLU A 141 6.96 9.99 12.47
CA GLU A 141 5.91 10.65 13.28
C GLU A 141 4.52 10.53 12.67
N GLU A 142 3.50 10.47 13.51
CA GLU A 142 2.11 10.41 13.04
C GLU A 142 1.76 11.65 12.20
N ASN A 143 0.95 11.42 11.16
CA ASN A 143 0.32 12.47 10.39
C ASN A 143 -1.16 12.12 10.21
N LEU A 144 -2.02 12.82 10.97
CA LEU A 144 -3.46 12.54 11.02
C LEU A 144 -4.16 12.81 9.68
N GLU A 145 -3.70 13.82 8.93
CA GLU A 145 -4.24 14.16 7.61
C GLU A 145 -3.98 13.01 6.61
N ALA A 146 -2.74 12.52 6.56
CA ALA A 146 -2.37 11.39 5.70
C ALA A 146 -3.09 10.10 6.11
N LEU A 147 -3.32 9.89 7.42
CA LEU A 147 -4.09 8.76 7.91
C LEU A 147 -5.56 8.84 7.50
N GLU A 148 -6.16 10.02 7.50
CA GLU A 148 -7.55 10.21 7.07
C GLU A 148 -7.71 9.99 5.55
N GLU A 149 -6.77 10.49 4.74
CA GLU A 149 -6.72 10.18 3.31
C GLU A 149 -6.58 8.67 3.05
N PHE A 150 -5.77 7.97 3.86
CA PHE A 150 -5.65 6.51 3.78
C PHE A 150 -6.94 5.79 4.16
N LYS A 151 -7.66 6.23 5.19
CA LYS A 151 -8.98 5.66 5.54
C LYS A 151 -9.99 5.84 4.40
N ASN A 152 -10.06 7.04 3.84
CA ASN A 152 -10.93 7.35 2.71
C ASN A 152 -10.60 6.47 1.49
N PHE A 153 -9.32 6.33 1.15
CA PHE A 153 -8.86 5.43 0.09
C PHE A 153 -9.25 3.98 0.36
N THR A 154 -8.96 3.47 1.56
CA THR A 154 -9.22 2.06 1.89
C THR A 154 -10.71 1.75 1.97
N GLN A 155 -11.55 2.71 2.40
CA GLN A 155 -13.01 2.60 2.38
C GLN A 155 -13.53 2.46 0.95
N ARG A 156 -13.05 3.29 0.00
CA ARG A 156 -13.40 3.19 -1.43
C ARG A 156 -12.97 1.87 -2.04
N LYS A 157 -11.83 1.33 -1.61
CA LYS A 157 -11.34 -0.01 -1.99
C LYS A 157 -12.11 -1.16 -1.33
N GLY A 158 -13.05 -0.90 -0.43
CA GLY A 158 -13.87 -1.91 0.22
C GLY A 158 -13.20 -2.63 1.40
N PHE A 159 -12.12 -2.07 1.96
CA PHE A 159 -11.56 -2.57 3.21
C PHE A 159 -12.41 -2.15 4.40
N LEU A 160 -12.53 -3.06 5.38
CA LEU A 160 -13.10 -2.74 6.68
C LEU A 160 -12.15 -1.84 7.45
N GLN A 161 -12.65 -0.71 7.97
CA GLN A 161 -11.83 0.27 8.69
C GLN A 161 -11.20 -0.31 9.96
N GLU A 162 -11.88 -1.25 10.61
CA GLU A 162 -11.36 -2.02 11.76
C GLU A 162 -10.14 -2.90 11.43
N ASN A 163 -9.87 -3.18 10.15
CA ASN A 163 -8.68 -3.92 9.73
C ASN A 163 -7.45 -3.02 9.55
N ILE A 164 -7.58 -1.70 9.70
CA ILE A 164 -6.46 -0.77 9.63
C ILE A 164 -5.61 -0.92 10.90
N ILE A 165 -4.32 -1.13 10.71
CA ILE A 165 -3.33 -1.31 11.77
C ILE A 165 -2.28 -0.23 11.63
N VAL A 166 -2.05 0.52 12.70
CA VAL A 166 -0.85 1.34 12.89
C VAL A 166 0.23 0.45 13.50
N PRO A 167 1.31 0.13 12.78
CA PRO A 167 2.34 -0.78 13.26
C PRO A 167 3.26 -0.10 14.28
N GLU A 168 3.91 -0.90 15.11
CA GLU A 168 5.07 -0.45 15.88
C GLU A 168 6.25 -0.26 14.91
N GLN A 169 6.73 0.97 14.77
CA GLN A 169 7.89 1.26 13.93
C GLN A 169 9.17 1.11 14.74
N ARG A 170 10.15 0.36 14.21
CA ARG A 170 11.48 0.22 14.82
C ARG A 170 12.56 0.53 13.81
N GLU A 171 13.54 1.32 14.20
CA GLU A 171 14.68 1.64 13.33
C GLU A 171 15.60 0.43 13.09
N ARG A 172 15.74 -0.44 14.08
CA ARG A 172 16.65 -1.60 14.06
C ARG A 172 15.94 -2.86 14.51
N CYS A 173 16.25 -3.96 13.84
CA CYS A 173 15.81 -5.29 14.25
C CYS A 173 16.85 -5.90 15.21
N VAL A 174 16.38 -6.37 16.36
CA VAL A 174 17.20 -7.08 17.35
C VAL A 174 16.71 -8.53 17.43
N PRO A 175 17.56 -9.53 17.12
CA PRO A 175 17.19 -10.93 17.28
C PRO A 175 16.89 -11.26 18.74
N ARG A 176 15.90 -12.13 19.00
CA ARG A 176 15.48 -12.50 20.36
C ARG A 176 16.58 -13.10 21.25
N HIS A 177 17.62 -13.68 20.66
CA HIS A 177 18.76 -14.21 21.42
C HIS A 177 19.73 -13.12 21.92
N ASN A 178 19.65 -11.90 21.40
CA ASN A 178 20.56 -10.80 21.77
C ASN A 178 19.94 -9.79 22.76
N SER A 179 18.65 -9.91 23.08
CA SER A 179 17.95 -9.00 24.00
C SER A 179 18.24 -9.24 25.50
N ALA A 180 19.12 -10.18 25.85
CA ALA A 180 19.51 -10.46 27.24
C ALA A 180 20.67 -9.57 27.76
N HIS A 181 21.23 -8.67 26.94
CA HIS A 181 22.46 -7.94 27.27
C HIS A 181 22.43 -6.42 27.01
N GLN A 182 21.25 -5.79 26.98
CA GLN A 182 21.21 -4.32 27.01
C GLN A 182 20.60 -3.84 28.31
N ASP A 183 21.49 -3.73 29.30
CA ASP A 183 21.30 -2.91 30.48
C ASP A 183 20.89 -1.49 30.08
N HIS A 184 19.81 -1.04 30.70
CA HIS A 184 19.31 0.30 30.62
C HIS A 184 20.33 1.27 31.24
N ASN A 185 20.88 2.16 30.41
CA ASN A 185 21.23 3.50 30.84
C ASN A 185 20.43 4.47 29.97
N CYS A 186 19.42 5.09 30.58
CA CYS A 186 18.98 6.42 30.18
C CYS A 186 19.93 7.45 30.79
#